data_AF-A0A971ZIT7-F1
#
_entry.id   AF-A0A971ZIT7-F1
#
_cell.length_a   1.000
_cell.length_b   1.000
_cell.length_c   1.000
_cell.angle_alpha   90.00
_cell.angle_beta   90.00
_cell.angle_gamma   90.00
#
_symmetry.space_group_name_H-M   'P 1'
#
loop_
_entity.id
_entity.type
_entity.pdbx_description
1 polymer ?
#
loop_
_entity_poly.entity_id
_entity_poly.type
_entity_poly.pdbx_seq_one_letter_code
_entity_poly.pdbx_strand_id
1 'polypeptide(L)'
;MAYRLKVLTPIHIHNGEKLNPMEYIARDKEVLIFDQMDVIKSIKENELLNDELLNSYAFTSKRSEYHKNLDYYIDKGIIDESIVDNYKTKAINKASGLDGKEIYRTMRNIKGTYIPGSSIKGVIRTAILYDYICKKGIDYLKNGINFLRKNRNLEIDDYIIFFTNTKNKAGKNIQGDPFKFLIIRDVNLMENKVVIYNETIYNINKFISGNVIEAIGPGDYTEGFQLMNNLDEGNIDLFKKKIDTLYRKIDFNIDLVDYFNEKEILRVLYEFSKDIIDDEIEYFKVQNNQFFNSKEVIEALEEIKEKNSMDSPVIRLGKGKGYKSNTLALAIKKLDKNYYNKEIKNIARPYKYRQQYEFPKTRNFVGSSLAPKLLGFTILEKVD
;
A
#
# COMPACT_ATOMS: atom_id res chain seq x y z
N MET A 1 -13.70 6.93 20.17
CA MET A 1 -14.47 5.87 19.44
C MET A 1 -13.53 4.87 18.74
N ALA A 2 -13.96 3.63 18.49
CA ALA A 2 -13.12 2.59 17.85
C ALA A 2 -13.57 2.24 16.42
N TYR A 3 -12.61 1.84 15.60
CA TYR A 3 -12.76 1.51 14.18
C TYR A 3 -12.01 0.23 13.83
N ARG A 4 -12.40 -0.44 12.74
CA ARG A 4 -11.64 -1.55 12.14
C ARG A 4 -11.56 -1.39 10.63
N LEU A 5 -10.54 -1.97 10.02
CA LEU A 5 -10.45 -2.06 8.56
C LEU A 5 -10.90 -3.45 8.12
N LYS A 6 -11.86 -3.52 7.21
CA LYS A 6 -12.23 -4.75 6.51
C LYS A 6 -11.62 -4.75 5.11
N VAL A 7 -10.99 -5.85 4.74
CA VAL A 7 -10.27 -6.01 3.48
C VAL A 7 -11.25 -6.30 2.34
N LEU A 8 -11.34 -5.38 1.37
CA LEU A 8 -12.20 -5.55 0.18
C LEU A 8 -11.45 -6.22 -0.97
N THR A 9 -10.19 -5.85 -1.18
CA THR A 9 -9.31 -6.45 -2.19
C THR A 9 -7.96 -6.82 -1.56
N PRO A 10 -7.18 -7.73 -2.16
CA PRO A 10 -5.96 -8.21 -1.52
C PRO A 10 -5.00 -7.06 -1.18
N ILE A 11 -4.39 -7.12 0.00
CA ILE A 11 -3.46 -6.08 0.47
C ILE A 11 -2.08 -6.69 0.63
N HIS A 12 -1.11 -6.11 -0.08
CA HIS A 12 0.29 -6.42 0.12
C HIS A 12 1.01 -5.15 0.59
N ILE A 13 1.58 -5.20 1.80
CA ILE A 13 2.48 -4.16 2.32
C ILE A 13 3.82 -4.86 2.48
N HIS A 14 4.79 -4.55 1.62
CA HIS A 14 6.04 -5.31 1.60
C HIS A 14 6.82 -5.10 2.90
N ASN A 15 7.26 -6.19 3.53
CA ASN A 15 8.08 -6.14 4.75
C ASN A 15 9.59 -6.14 4.48
N GLY A 16 10.01 -6.24 3.22
CA GLY A 16 11.43 -6.33 2.82
C GLY A 16 11.96 -7.76 2.71
N GLU A 17 11.19 -8.76 3.15
CA GLU A 17 11.57 -10.17 3.12
C GLU A 17 10.92 -10.90 1.93
N LYS A 18 11.50 -12.05 1.61
CA LYS A 18 10.97 -12.99 0.62
C LYS A 18 11.07 -14.40 1.17
N LEU A 19 10.14 -15.26 0.80
CA LEU A 19 10.26 -16.69 0.96
C LEU A 19 11.00 -17.25 -0.25
N ASN A 20 12.01 -18.07 0.02
CA ASN A 20 12.73 -18.84 -0.97
C ASN A 20 11.95 -20.12 -1.33
N PRO A 21 12.23 -20.74 -2.49
CA PRO A 21 11.64 -22.02 -2.90
C PRO A 21 11.77 -23.16 -1.89
N MET A 22 12.76 -23.09 -1.00
CA MET A 22 12.99 -24.04 0.10
C MET A 22 12.09 -23.81 1.32
N GLU A 23 11.34 -22.72 1.37
CA GLU A 23 10.52 -22.31 2.53
C GLU A 23 9.03 -22.53 2.29
N TYR A 24 8.65 -23.14 1.17
CA TYR A 24 7.26 -23.48 0.90
C TYR A 24 7.09 -24.74 0.05
N ILE A 25 5.91 -25.36 0.17
CA ILE A 25 5.42 -26.40 -0.72
C ILE A 25 4.15 -25.88 -1.39
N ALA A 26 4.17 -25.78 -2.71
CA ALA A 26 3.05 -25.32 -3.51
C ALA A 26 2.16 -26.50 -3.92
N ARG A 27 0.87 -26.42 -3.60
CA ARG A 27 -0.18 -27.34 -4.06
C ARG A 27 -1.23 -26.55 -4.84
N ASP A 28 -2.11 -27.22 -5.58
CA ASP A 28 -3.11 -26.55 -6.43
C ASP A 28 -3.96 -25.49 -5.71
N LYS A 29 -4.36 -25.76 -4.46
CA LYS A 29 -5.27 -24.89 -3.68
C LYS A 29 -4.60 -24.15 -2.54
N GLU A 30 -3.41 -24.58 -2.13
CA GLU A 30 -2.75 -24.10 -0.92
C GLU A 30 -1.24 -24.02 -1.08
N VAL A 31 -0.62 -23.14 -0.31
CA VAL A 31 0.83 -23.07 -0.15
C VAL A 31 1.12 -23.27 1.33
N LEU A 32 1.88 -24.32 1.65
CA LEU A 32 2.37 -24.55 3.01
C LEU A 32 3.68 -23.79 3.16
N ILE A 33 3.77 -22.91 4.15
CA ILE A 33 4.94 -22.05 4.39
C ILE A 33 5.61 -22.50 5.69
N PHE A 34 6.92 -22.68 5.63
CA PHE A 34 7.75 -23.22 6.70
C PHE A 34 8.67 -22.16 7.30
N ASP A 35 9.17 -22.42 8.50
CA ASP A 35 10.26 -21.64 9.07
C ASP A 35 11.59 -22.16 8.50
N GLN A 36 12.47 -21.25 8.06
CA GLN A 36 13.74 -21.62 7.45
C GLN A 36 14.60 -22.51 8.35
N MET A 37 14.62 -22.23 9.66
CA MET A 37 15.44 -23.00 10.60
C MET A 37 14.87 -24.39 10.84
N ASP A 38 13.55 -24.55 10.79
CA ASP A 38 12.90 -25.86 10.88
C ASP A 38 13.22 -26.70 9.63
N VAL A 39 13.22 -26.09 8.44
CA VAL A 39 13.66 -26.75 7.20
C VAL A 39 15.13 -27.19 7.31
N ILE A 40 16.03 -26.31 7.75
CA ILE A 40 17.45 -26.64 7.89
C ILE A 40 17.67 -27.79 8.88
N LYS A 41 16.96 -27.80 10.02
CA LYS A 41 17.04 -28.89 11.01
C LYS A 41 16.51 -30.23 10.51
N SER A 42 15.63 -30.21 9.50
CA SER A 42 15.08 -31.43 8.89
C SER A 42 15.98 -32.04 7.80
N ILE A 43 17.10 -31.40 7.46
CA ILE A 43 18.11 -32.00 6.58
C ILE A 43 18.75 -33.19 7.29
N LYS A 44 18.80 -34.35 6.63
CA LYS A 44 19.43 -35.54 7.21
C LYS A 44 20.93 -35.31 7.38
N GLU A 45 21.49 -35.79 8.50
CA GLU A 45 22.88 -35.51 8.89
C GLU A 45 23.90 -35.89 7.82
N ASN A 46 23.69 -37.01 7.11
CA ASN A 46 24.55 -37.48 6.03
C ASN A 46 24.45 -36.65 4.73
N GLU A 47 23.47 -35.74 4.62
CA GLU A 47 23.22 -34.90 3.43
C GLU A 47 23.53 -33.41 3.67
N LEU A 48 24.04 -33.04 4.85
CA LEU A 48 24.37 -31.64 5.18
C LEU A 48 25.39 -31.01 4.21
N LEU A 49 26.26 -31.84 3.62
CA LEU A 49 27.27 -31.43 2.63
C LEU A 49 26.88 -31.81 1.20
N ASN A 50 25.58 -32.05 0.94
CA ASN A 50 25.09 -32.35 -0.39
C ASN A 50 25.29 -31.15 -1.32
N ASP A 51 26.09 -31.32 -2.37
CA ASP A 51 26.45 -30.23 -3.29
C ASP A 51 25.23 -29.61 -3.98
N GLU A 52 24.22 -30.40 -4.36
CA GLU A 52 23.00 -29.88 -5.00
C GLU A 52 22.19 -29.00 -4.04
N LEU A 53 22.07 -29.43 -2.78
CA LEU A 53 21.41 -28.67 -1.73
C LEU A 53 22.18 -27.37 -1.43
N LEU A 54 23.49 -27.44 -1.20
CA LEU A 54 24.31 -26.26 -0.92
C LEU A 54 24.28 -25.26 -2.08
N ASN A 55 24.30 -25.75 -3.32
CA ASN A 55 24.16 -24.92 -4.50
C ASN A 55 22.80 -24.22 -4.56
N SER A 56 21.71 -24.87 -4.14
CA SER A 56 20.38 -24.23 -4.09
C SER A 56 20.30 -23.07 -3.10
N TYR A 57 21.02 -23.15 -1.97
CA TYR A 57 21.13 -22.05 -0.99
C TYR A 57 22.14 -20.97 -1.42
N ALA A 58 23.22 -21.34 -2.13
CA ALA A 58 24.28 -20.43 -2.54
C ALA A 58 23.96 -19.65 -3.82
N PHE A 59 23.21 -20.23 -4.77
CA PHE A 59 22.93 -19.60 -6.05
C PHE A 59 21.67 -18.72 -6.01
N THR A 60 21.88 -17.40 -5.99
CA THR A 60 20.85 -16.37 -6.23
C THR A 60 20.55 -16.13 -7.72
N SER A 61 21.01 -17.02 -8.62
CA SER A 61 21.00 -16.78 -10.07
C SER A 61 19.64 -17.06 -10.73
N LYS A 62 19.29 -16.26 -11.75
CA LYS A 62 17.96 -16.15 -12.38
C LYS A 62 17.54 -17.28 -13.33
N ARG A 63 18.24 -18.42 -13.38
CA ARG A 63 17.83 -19.55 -14.23
C ARG A 63 16.90 -20.46 -13.43
N SER A 64 15.59 -20.36 -13.68
CA SER A 64 14.52 -21.14 -13.02
C SER A 64 14.74 -22.65 -13.08
N GLU A 65 15.48 -23.14 -14.06
CA GLU A 65 15.78 -24.56 -14.28
C GLU A 65 16.64 -25.20 -13.18
N TYR A 66 17.36 -24.39 -12.39
CA TYR A 66 18.18 -24.85 -11.27
C TYR A 66 17.52 -24.68 -9.91
N HIS A 67 16.39 -23.99 -9.83
CA HIS A 67 15.69 -23.80 -8.57
C HIS A 67 14.85 -25.04 -8.26
N LYS A 68 15.31 -25.80 -7.28
CA LYS A 68 14.57 -26.92 -6.70
C LYS A 68 13.78 -26.41 -5.50
N ASN A 69 12.50 -26.75 -5.46
CA ASN A 69 11.62 -26.43 -4.35
C ASN A 69 11.87 -27.42 -3.18
N LEU A 70 11.29 -27.12 -2.02
CA LEU A 70 11.38 -27.98 -0.84
C LEU A 70 10.90 -29.43 -1.09
N ASP A 71 9.81 -29.62 -1.82
CA ASP A 71 9.24 -30.94 -2.16
C ASP A 71 10.23 -31.82 -2.95
N TYR A 72 11.01 -31.25 -3.87
CA TYR A 72 12.05 -31.99 -4.59
C TYR A 72 13.07 -32.64 -3.64
N TYR A 73 13.51 -31.93 -2.61
CA TYR A 73 14.49 -32.44 -1.65
C TYR A 73 13.89 -33.44 -0.65
N ILE A 74 12.59 -33.33 -0.37
CA ILE A 74 11.84 -34.33 0.39
C ILE A 74 11.74 -35.62 -0.43
N ASP A 75 11.32 -35.53 -1.71
CA ASP A 75 11.19 -36.68 -2.61
C ASP A 75 12.52 -37.39 -2.85
N LYS A 76 13.62 -36.63 -2.87
CA LYS A 76 14.99 -37.17 -2.92
C LYS A 76 15.46 -37.83 -1.62
N GLY A 77 14.71 -37.68 -0.54
CA GLY A 77 15.06 -38.18 0.78
C GLY A 77 16.23 -37.42 1.43
N ILE A 78 16.55 -36.21 0.95
CA ILE A 78 17.59 -35.33 1.54
C ILE A 78 17.03 -34.62 2.78
N ILE A 79 15.77 -34.20 2.70
CA ILE A 79 15.02 -33.60 3.79
C ILE A 79 14.04 -34.63 4.35
N ASP A 80 13.92 -34.69 5.67
CA ASP A 80 12.98 -35.56 6.36
C ASP A 80 11.52 -35.15 6.09
N GLU A 81 10.70 -36.10 5.64
CA GLU A 81 9.30 -35.87 5.26
C GLU A 81 8.44 -35.35 6.44
N SER A 82 8.85 -35.60 7.69
CA SER A 82 8.16 -35.08 8.88
C SER A 82 8.08 -33.54 8.94
N ILE A 83 8.90 -32.82 8.15
CA ILE A 83 8.79 -31.37 8.03
C ILE A 83 7.43 -30.94 7.48
N VAL A 84 6.77 -31.76 6.65
CA VAL A 84 5.50 -31.43 5.99
C VAL A 84 4.40 -31.10 6.99
N ASP A 85 4.42 -31.75 8.16
CA ASP A 85 3.45 -31.53 9.23
C ASP A 85 3.77 -30.30 10.11
N ASN A 86 4.96 -29.72 9.98
CA ASN A 86 5.48 -28.62 10.80
C ASN A 86 5.38 -27.23 10.14
N TYR A 87 4.49 -27.06 9.14
CA TYR A 87 4.27 -25.77 8.50
C TYR A 87 3.77 -24.71 9.49
N LYS A 88 4.19 -23.45 9.31
CA LYS A 88 3.80 -22.32 10.17
C LYS A 88 2.60 -21.55 9.64
N THR A 89 2.39 -21.57 8.34
CA THR A 89 1.30 -20.82 7.71
C THR A 89 0.77 -21.58 6.52
N LYS A 90 -0.55 -21.70 6.45
CA LYS A 90 -1.26 -22.29 5.33
C LYS A 90 -1.94 -21.17 4.55
N ALA A 91 -1.39 -20.85 3.38
CA ALA A 91 -1.91 -19.80 2.52
C ALA A 91 -2.80 -20.38 1.41
N ILE A 92 -3.77 -19.59 0.95
CA ILE A 92 -4.57 -19.94 -0.23
C ILE A 92 -3.72 -19.71 -1.48
N ASN A 93 -3.62 -20.71 -2.35
CA ASN A 93 -2.90 -20.56 -3.61
C ASN A 93 -3.81 -19.96 -4.68
N LYS A 94 -3.46 -18.78 -5.18
CA LYS A 94 -4.03 -18.15 -6.39
C LYS A 94 -2.95 -17.81 -7.41
N ALA A 95 -1.73 -18.28 -7.20
CA ALA A 95 -0.61 -18.14 -8.11
C ALA A 95 -0.45 -19.40 -8.97
N SER A 96 0.15 -19.22 -10.14
CA SER A 96 0.48 -20.30 -11.07
C SER A 96 1.99 -20.34 -11.33
N GLY A 97 2.55 -21.54 -11.43
CA GLY A 97 3.97 -21.77 -11.67
C GLY A 97 4.82 -21.16 -10.58
N LEU A 98 4.68 -21.65 -9.34
CA LEU A 98 5.49 -21.24 -8.20
C LEU A 98 6.88 -21.88 -8.18
N ASP A 99 7.16 -22.81 -9.10
CA ASP A 99 8.43 -23.51 -9.13
C ASP A 99 9.61 -22.56 -9.28
N GLY A 100 10.50 -22.60 -8.30
CA GLY A 100 11.70 -21.78 -8.24
C GLY A 100 11.47 -20.28 -8.12
N LYS A 101 10.31 -19.85 -7.62
CA LYS A 101 9.99 -18.42 -7.47
C LYS A 101 10.08 -17.95 -6.02
N GLU A 102 10.71 -16.80 -5.84
CA GLU A 102 10.60 -16.08 -4.57
C GLU A 102 9.18 -15.53 -4.36
N ILE A 103 8.64 -15.68 -3.15
CA ILE A 103 7.36 -15.07 -2.75
C ILE A 103 7.66 -13.85 -1.86
N TYR A 104 7.30 -12.66 -2.33
CA TYR A 104 7.53 -11.43 -1.58
C TYR A 104 6.53 -11.32 -0.43
N ARG A 105 7.02 -11.18 0.79
CA ARG A 105 6.20 -11.23 1.99
C ARG A 105 5.51 -9.91 2.28
N THR A 106 4.34 -10.02 2.91
CA THR A 106 3.62 -8.88 3.48
C THR A 106 4.00 -8.67 4.95
N MET A 107 3.60 -7.54 5.54
CA MET A 107 3.84 -7.23 6.95
C MET A 107 3.29 -8.31 7.88
N ARG A 108 4.17 -8.84 8.73
CA ARG A 108 3.88 -9.93 9.66
C ARG A 108 4.64 -9.72 10.97
N ASN A 109 4.05 -10.14 12.07
CA ASN A 109 4.64 -10.20 13.40
C ASN A 109 4.32 -11.57 14.03
N ILE A 110 4.61 -11.74 15.33
CA ILE A 110 4.37 -13.02 16.03
C ILE A 110 2.89 -13.44 16.10
N LYS A 111 1.95 -12.49 16.00
CA LYS A 111 0.50 -12.72 15.98
C LYS A 111 -0.04 -13.00 14.57
N GLY A 112 0.79 -12.89 13.53
CA GLY A 112 0.40 -13.05 12.14
C GLY A 112 0.50 -11.75 11.34
N THR A 113 -0.33 -11.61 10.32
CA THR A 113 -0.30 -10.44 9.43
C THR A 113 -0.85 -9.21 10.13
N TYR A 114 -0.31 -8.03 9.81
CA TYR A 114 -0.78 -6.77 10.38
C TYR A 114 -0.69 -5.63 9.36
N ILE A 115 -1.44 -4.56 9.59
CA ILE A 115 -1.32 -3.31 8.85
C ILE A 115 -0.55 -2.31 9.73
N PRO A 116 0.62 -1.80 9.28
CA PRO A 116 1.34 -0.79 10.03
C PRO A 116 0.52 0.49 10.19
N GLY A 117 0.55 1.09 11.39
CA GLY A 117 -0.10 2.36 11.68
C GLY A 117 0.46 3.50 10.83
N SER A 118 1.73 3.41 10.43
CA SER A 118 2.35 4.32 9.45
C SER A 118 1.69 4.26 8.07
N SER A 119 1.21 3.09 7.64
CA SER A 119 0.51 2.93 6.35
C SER A 119 -0.88 3.55 6.39
N ILE A 120 -1.60 3.41 7.51
CA ILE A 120 -2.91 4.03 7.74
C ILE A 120 -2.74 5.56 7.86
N LYS A 121 -1.80 6.00 8.70
CA LYS A 121 -1.46 7.42 8.90
C LYS A 121 -1.03 8.09 7.60
N GLY A 122 -0.29 7.39 6.75
CA GLY A 122 0.11 7.88 5.44
C GLY A 122 -1.09 8.23 4.55
N VAL A 123 -2.13 7.38 4.50
CA VAL A 123 -3.33 7.67 3.71
C VAL A 123 -4.11 8.86 4.26
N ILE A 124 -4.31 8.90 5.59
CA ILE A 124 -5.00 10.03 6.22
C ILE A 124 -4.24 11.34 5.97
N ARG A 125 -2.90 11.31 6.06
CA ARG A 125 -2.05 12.45 5.72
C ARG A 125 -2.26 12.91 4.28
N THR A 126 -2.20 12.00 3.32
CA THR A 126 -2.39 12.34 1.90
C THR A 126 -3.80 12.88 1.64
N ALA A 127 -4.83 12.29 2.26
CA ALA A 127 -6.22 12.75 2.13
C ALA A 127 -6.43 14.18 2.69
N ILE A 128 -5.85 14.48 3.86
CA ILE A 128 -5.88 15.83 4.44
C ILE A 128 -5.16 16.84 3.54
N LEU A 129 -3.95 16.52 3.07
CA LEU A 129 -3.19 17.42 2.20
C LEU A 129 -3.88 17.61 0.83
N TYR A 130 -4.54 16.57 0.32
CA TYR A 130 -5.35 16.61 -0.89
C TYR A 130 -6.52 17.59 -0.76
N ASP A 131 -7.34 17.44 0.28
CA ASP A 131 -8.48 18.33 0.54
C ASP A 131 -8.02 19.78 0.78
N TYR A 132 -6.95 19.95 1.55
CA TYR A 132 -6.35 21.26 1.81
C TYR A 132 -5.95 21.99 0.52
N ILE A 133 -5.29 21.30 -0.42
CA ILE A 133 -4.96 21.88 -1.72
C ILE A 133 -6.21 22.18 -2.53
N CYS A 134 -7.18 21.26 -2.57
CA CYS A 134 -8.42 21.47 -3.33
C CYS A 134 -9.15 22.73 -2.86
N LYS A 135 -9.17 23.01 -1.55
CA LYS A 135 -9.74 24.24 -0.97
C LYS A 135 -8.94 25.51 -1.31
N LYS A 136 -7.60 25.44 -1.37
CA LYS A 136 -6.75 26.61 -1.70
C LYS A 136 -6.69 26.90 -3.21
N GLY A 137 -6.98 25.90 -4.05
CA GLY A 137 -7.02 26.03 -5.50
C GLY A 137 -5.66 25.89 -6.20
N ILE A 138 -5.69 25.94 -7.54
CA ILE A 138 -4.52 25.61 -8.38
C ILE A 138 -3.36 26.60 -8.22
N ASP A 139 -3.64 27.89 -7.99
CA ASP A 139 -2.60 28.91 -7.90
C ASP A 139 -1.71 28.73 -6.66
N TYR A 140 -2.30 28.30 -5.54
CA TYR A 140 -1.55 27.92 -4.35
C TYR A 140 -0.56 26.78 -4.66
N LEU A 141 -1.02 25.75 -5.37
CA LEU A 141 -0.18 24.63 -5.76
C LEU A 141 0.91 25.02 -6.77
N LYS A 142 0.59 25.88 -7.76
CA LYS A 142 1.57 26.43 -8.71
C LYS A 142 2.66 27.23 -7.99
N ASN A 143 2.29 28.01 -6.97
CA ASN A 143 3.24 28.73 -6.12
C ASN A 143 4.14 27.76 -5.34
N GLY A 144 3.57 26.69 -4.77
CA GLY A 144 4.33 25.61 -4.14
C GLY A 144 5.34 24.98 -5.10
N ILE A 145 4.92 24.58 -6.30
CA ILE A 145 5.82 24.01 -7.32
C ILE A 145 6.96 24.99 -7.67
N ASN A 146 6.65 26.27 -7.85
CA ASN A 146 7.65 27.29 -8.13
C ASN A 146 8.65 27.47 -6.96
N PHE A 147 8.19 27.36 -5.71
CA PHE A 147 9.06 27.34 -4.54
C PHE A 147 10.00 26.12 -4.57
N LEU A 148 9.51 24.93 -4.91
CA LEU A 148 10.32 23.70 -4.99
C LEU A 148 11.37 23.75 -6.11
N ARG A 149 11.10 24.47 -7.21
CA ARG A 149 12.10 24.67 -8.28
C ARG A 149 13.37 25.36 -7.75
N LYS A 150 13.22 26.22 -6.74
CA LYS A 150 14.32 26.90 -6.04
C LYS A 150 14.89 26.07 -4.86
N ASN A 151 14.11 25.13 -4.33
CA ASN A 151 14.45 24.32 -3.15
C ASN A 151 14.32 22.82 -3.46
N ARG A 152 15.26 22.28 -4.26
CA ARG A 152 15.16 20.93 -4.83
C ARG A 152 15.17 19.77 -3.83
N ASN A 153 15.55 20.02 -2.57
CA ASN A 153 15.61 19.02 -1.50
C ASN A 153 14.28 18.88 -0.75
N LEU A 154 13.27 19.68 -1.11
CA LEU A 154 11.96 19.71 -0.47
C LEU A 154 10.91 19.08 -1.37
N GLU A 155 9.86 18.54 -0.75
CA GLU A 155 8.67 18.04 -1.43
C GLU A 155 7.49 19.00 -1.25
N ILE A 156 6.41 18.79 -2.01
CA ILE A 156 5.21 19.63 -1.92
C ILE A 156 4.55 19.53 -0.54
N ASP A 157 4.60 18.36 0.08
CA ASP A 157 4.16 18.15 1.46
C ASP A 157 4.95 19.04 2.43
N ASP A 158 6.26 19.20 2.22
CA ASP A 158 7.09 20.07 3.07
C ASP A 158 6.66 21.52 2.94
N TYR A 159 6.39 21.98 1.71
CA TYR A 159 5.90 23.34 1.45
C TYR A 159 4.60 23.63 2.21
N ILE A 160 3.66 22.68 2.19
CA ILE A 160 2.37 22.82 2.87
C ILE A 160 2.56 22.80 4.39
N ILE A 161 3.39 21.90 4.90
CA ILE A 161 3.48 21.65 6.35
C ILE A 161 4.36 22.66 7.06
N PHE A 162 5.51 23.03 6.47
CA PHE A 162 6.53 23.82 7.16
C PHE A 162 6.67 25.25 6.64
N PHE A 163 6.19 25.55 5.43
CA PHE A 163 6.44 26.86 4.78
C PHE A 163 5.15 27.65 4.47
N THR A 164 3.98 27.13 4.85
CA THR A 164 2.69 27.81 4.72
C THR A 164 2.11 28.10 6.09
N ASN A 165 1.66 29.34 6.31
CA ASN A 165 1.10 29.79 7.59
C ASN A 165 2.02 29.53 8.79
N THR A 166 3.34 29.59 8.56
CA THR A 166 4.40 29.49 9.57
C THR A 166 5.15 30.82 9.69
N LYS A 167 5.48 31.20 10.93
CA LYS A 167 6.29 32.38 11.30
C LYS A 167 7.76 32.26 10.87
N ASN A 168 8.34 31.06 10.88
CA ASN A 168 9.75 30.84 10.53
C ASN A 168 9.89 30.11 9.20
N LYS A 169 10.42 30.81 8.19
CA LYS A 169 10.70 30.26 6.86
C LYS A 169 12.11 29.68 6.72
N ALA A 170 12.91 29.68 7.79
CA ALA A 170 14.27 29.16 7.79
C ALA A 170 14.28 27.65 8.04
N GLY A 171 14.19 26.89 6.95
CA GLY A 171 14.38 25.44 6.97
C GLY A 171 13.20 24.64 7.55
N LYS A 172 13.28 23.31 7.39
CA LYS A 172 12.24 22.36 7.84
C LYS A 172 12.33 22.15 9.35
N ASN A 173 11.33 22.61 10.09
CA ASN A 173 11.22 22.37 11.54
C ASN A 173 10.36 21.13 11.84
N ILE A 174 10.98 19.97 12.06
CA ILE A 174 10.27 18.70 12.32
C ILE A 174 9.36 18.79 13.56
N GLN A 175 9.75 19.56 14.59
CA GLN A 175 8.90 19.75 15.78
C GLN A 175 7.58 20.45 15.43
N GLY A 176 7.57 21.23 14.34
CA GLY A 176 6.42 21.91 13.77
C GLY A 176 5.57 21.05 12.83
N ASP A 177 5.76 19.73 12.73
CA ASP A 177 4.84 18.88 11.95
C ASP A 177 3.52 18.68 12.73
N PRO A 178 2.35 19.15 12.23
CA PRO A 178 1.08 18.99 12.92
C PRO A 178 0.61 17.52 12.94
N PHE A 179 1.04 16.68 12.00
CA PHE A 179 0.69 15.25 12.00
C PHE A 179 1.28 14.47 13.18
N LYS A 180 2.11 15.08 14.04
CA LYS A 180 2.50 14.49 15.33
C LYS A 180 1.31 14.25 16.27
N PHE A 181 0.21 15.01 16.10
CA PHE A 181 -1.01 14.83 16.89
C PHE A 181 -1.86 13.65 16.42
N LEU A 182 -1.63 13.16 15.19
CA LEU A 182 -2.28 11.96 14.66
C LEU A 182 -1.48 10.72 15.05
N ILE A 183 -1.98 9.95 16.02
CA ILE A 183 -1.31 8.75 16.53
C ILE A 183 -2.15 7.54 16.13
N ILE A 184 -1.55 6.66 15.32
CA ILE A 184 -2.18 5.45 14.83
C ILE A 184 -1.23 4.29 15.07
N ARG A 185 -1.71 3.29 15.82
CA ARG A 185 -0.96 2.08 16.13
C ARG A 185 -0.97 1.10 14.97
N ASP A 186 -0.03 0.17 14.99
CA ASP A 186 -0.09 -1.04 14.17
C ASP A 186 -1.31 -1.87 14.58
N VAL A 187 -1.98 -2.49 13.60
CA VAL A 187 -3.23 -3.24 13.83
C VAL A 187 -3.15 -4.64 13.24
N ASN A 188 -3.40 -5.66 14.07
CA ASN A 188 -3.35 -7.06 13.66
C ASN A 188 -4.61 -7.47 12.91
N LEU A 189 -4.47 -8.41 11.97
CA LEU A 189 -5.61 -9.06 11.32
C LEU A 189 -6.16 -10.17 12.22
N MET A 190 -7.48 -10.31 12.23
CA MET A 190 -8.18 -11.22 13.12
C MET A 190 -8.21 -12.65 12.56
N GLU A 191 -8.45 -12.80 11.26
CA GLU A 191 -8.53 -14.13 10.63
C GLU A 191 -7.19 -14.59 10.08
N ASN A 192 -6.24 -13.69 9.87
CA ASN A 192 -4.93 -13.97 9.28
C ASN A 192 -5.03 -14.73 7.95
N LYS A 193 -5.98 -14.34 7.10
CA LYS A 193 -6.18 -14.93 5.77
C LYS A 193 -5.02 -14.53 4.87
N VAL A 194 -4.11 -15.46 4.61
CA VAL A 194 -2.97 -15.27 3.71
C VAL A 194 -3.27 -15.88 2.34
N VAL A 195 -2.98 -15.12 1.27
CA VAL A 195 -3.19 -15.57 -0.11
C VAL A 195 -1.96 -15.26 -0.96
N ILE A 196 -1.53 -16.22 -1.77
CA ILE A 196 -0.40 -16.07 -2.70
C ILE A 196 -0.92 -15.72 -4.09
N TYR A 197 -0.39 -14.66 -4.68
CA TYR A 197 -0.79 -14.17 -6.01
C TYR A 197 0.39 -13.98 -6.94
N ASN A 198 0.17 -14.22 -8.23
CA ASN A 198 0.99 -13.63 -9.30
C ASN A 198 0.58 -12.17 -9.50
N GLU A 199 1.53 -11.25 -9.34
CA GLU A 199 1.34 -9.84 -9.71
C GLU A 199 1.38 -9.68 -11.22
N THR A 200 0.55 -8.78 -11.74
CA THR A 200 0.57 -8.35 -13.13
C THR A 200 0.57 -6.84 -13.23
N ILE A 201 1.34 -6.30 -14.17
CA ILE A 201 1.50 -4.87 -14.37
C ILE A 201 0.96 -4.51 -15.74
N TYR A 202 -0.13 -3.74 -15.77
CA TYR A 202 -0.64 -3.12 -16.98
C TYR A 202 0.22 -1.90 -17.33
N ASN A 203 0.72 -1.86 -18.56
CA ASN A 203 1.65 -0.85 -19.04
C ASN A 203 1.22 -0.33 -20.42
N ILE A 204 0.37 0.71 -20.41
CA ILE A 204 -0.28 1.34 -21.58
C ILE A 204 -1.09 0.35 -22.42
N ASN A 205 -0.42 -0.57 -23.14
CA ASN A 205 -1.04 -1.50 -24.08
C ASN A 205 -0.65 -2.97 -23.84
N LYS A 206 0.17 -3.27 -22.82
CA LYS A 206 0.63 -4.64 -22.55
C LYS A 206 0.62 -4.98 -21.07
N PHE A 207 0.42 -6.27 -20.80
CA PHE A 207 0.67 -6.84 -19.49
C PHE A 207 2.10 -7.34 -19.38
N ILE A 208 2.67 -7.15 -18.20
CA ILE A 208 3.98 -7.67 -17.83
C ILE A 208 3.79 -8.44 -16.53
N SER A 209 4.38 -9.63 -16.45
CA SER A 209 4.42 -10.38 -15.20
C SER A 209 5.21 -9.59 -14.14
N GLY A 210 4.62 -9.44 -12.97
CA GLY A 210 5.27 -8.90 -11.78
C GLY A 210 5.87 -10.03 -10.93
N ASN A 211 6.04 -9.74 -9.65
CA ASN A 211 6.52 -10.72 -8.67
C ASN A 211 5.41 -11.67 -8.22
N VAL A 212 5.78 -12.76 -7.54
CA VAL A 212 4.83 -13.48 -6.70
C VAL A 212 4.77 -12.78 -5.34
N ILE A 213 3.57 -12.53 -4.82
CA ILE A 213 3.37 -11.80 -3.57
C ILE A 213 2.48 -12.58 -2.61
N GLU A 214 2.81 -12.50 -1.33
CA GLU A 214 1.93 -12.82 -0.21
C GLU A 214 1.02 -11.62 0.06
N ALA A 215 -0.28 -11.80 0.19
CA ALA A 215 -1.22 -10.73 0.48
C ALA A 215 -2.21 -11.13 1.57
N ILE A 216 -2.67 -10.14 2.33
CA ILE A 216 -3.82 -10.26 3.21
C ILE A 216 -5.06 -10.45 2.33
N GLY A 217 -5.83 -11.49 2.61
CA GLY A 217 -6.96 -11.95 1.82
C GLY A 217 -8.21 -11.07 1.99
N PRO A 218 -9.01 -10.89 0.93
CA PRO A 218 -10.33 -10.27 1.03
C PRO A 218 -11.22 -10.94 2.07
N GLY A 219 -12.00 -10.13 2.78
CA GLY A 219 -12.91 -10.55 3.84
C GLY A 219 -12.29 -10.58 5.24
N ASP A 220 -10.96 -10.56 5.37
CA ASP A 220 -10.30 -10.38 6.68
C ASP A 220 -10.58 -8.98 7.24
N TYR A 221 -10.38 -8.81 8.54
CA TYR A 221 -10.59 -7.55 9.23
C TYR A 221 -9.60 -7.36 10.36
N THR A 222 -9.27 -6.11 10.66
CA THR A 222 -8.35 -5.78 11.75
C THR A 222 -9.04 -5.85 13.10
N GLU A 223 -8.26 -5.97 14.16
CA GLU A 223 -8.70 -5.57 15.50
C GLU A 223 -9.18 -4.11 15.52
N GLY A 224 -9.97 -3.76 16.53
CA GLY A 224 -10.41 -2.38 16.75
C GLY A 224 -9.25 -1.45 17.08
N PHE A 225 -9.24 -0.23 16.54
CA PHE A 225 -8.25 0.80 16.80
C PHE A 225 -8.87 2.20 16.77
N GLN A 226 -8.20 3.16 17.40
CA GLN A 226 -8.62 4.55 17.39
C GLN A 226 -7.83 5.29 16.31
N LEU A 227 -8.49 6.20 15.58
CA LEU A 227 -7.85 7.05 14.58
C LEU A 227 -7.01 8.17 15.21
N MET A 228 -7.36 8.55 16.44
CA MET A 228 -6.68 9.58 17.22
C MET A 228 -6.59 9.12 18.67
N ASN A 229 -5.49 9.46 19.35
CA ASN A 229 -5.46 9.36 20.80
C ASN A 229 -6.47 10.34 21.40
N ASN A 230 -6.94 10.03 22.61
CA ASN A 230 -7.77 10.87 23.49
C ASN A 230 -7.10 12.23 23.83
N LEU A 231 -6.79 13.05 22.83
CA LEU A 231 -6.66 14.50 23.01
C LEU A 231 -8.09 15.01 23.18
N ASP A 232 -8.62 14.72 24.38
CA ASP A 232 -9.84 15.26 24.95
C ASP A 232 -11.06 15.19 24.01
N GLU A 233 -11.55 13.97 23.71
CA GLU A 233 -12.90 13.74 23.14
C GLU A 233 -14.02 14.49 23.92
N GLY A 234 -13.73 14.99 25.13
CA GLY A 234 -14.64 15.78 25.95
C GLY A 234 -14.43 17.31 25.97
N ASN A 235 -13.38 17.89 25.36
CA ASN A 235 -13.20 19.35 25.41
C ASN A 235 -12.31 19.91 24.29
N ILE A 236 -12.91 20.11 23.11
CA ILE A 236 -12.27 20.75 21.93
C ILE A 236 -11.63 22.11 22.31
N ASP A 237 -12.22 22.87 23.23
CA ASP A 237 -11.69 24.16 23.66
C ASP A 237 -10.39 24.00 24.47
N LEU A 238 -10.28 22.96 25.28
CA LEU A 238 -9.02 22.63 25.99
C LEU A 238 -7.94 22.20 25.01
N PHE A 239 -8.29 21.39 23.99
CA PHE A 239 -7.37 21.02 22.92
C PHE A 239 -6.88 22.25 22.15
N LYS A 240 -7.78 23.13 21.72
CA LYS A 240 -7.45 24.39 21.05
C LYS A 240 -6.58 25.30 21.93
N LYS A 241 -6.87 25.44 23.22
CA LYS A 241 -6.04 26.23 24.15
C LYS A 241 -4.64 25.66 24.34
N LYS A 242 -4.49 24.33 24.42
CA LYS A 242 -3.19 23.63 24.45
C LYS A 242 -2.44 23.86 23.13
N ILE A 243 -3.13 23.74 21.99
CA ILE A 243 -2.60 23.97 20.65
C ILE A 243 -2.13 25.43 20.49
N ASP A 244 -2.91 26.42 20.94
CA ASP A 244 -2.53 27.84 20.89
C ASP A 244 -1.28 28.12 21.73
N THR A 245 -1.24 27.57 22.94
CA THR A 245 -0.06 27.69 23.82
C THR A 245 1.16 27.05 23.19
N LEU A 246 0.98 25.90 22.54
CA LEU A 246 2.04 25.19 21.84
C LEU A 246 2.46 25.93 20.56
N TYR A 247 1.53 26.52 19.81
CA TYR A 247 1.78 27.28 18.59
C TYR A 247 2.58 28.56 18.85
N ARG A 248 2.44 29.14 20.05
CA ARG A 248 3.30 30.24 20.51
C ARG A 248 4.75 29.80 20.70
N LYS A 249 4.99 28.52 21.02
CA LYS A 249 6.33 27.96 21.29
C LYS A 249 6.95 27.25 20.09
N ILE A 250 6.12 26.56 19.31
CA ILE A 250 6.48 25.72 18.17
C ILE A 250 5.58 26.16 17.03
N ASP A 251 6.20 26.73 16.00
CA ASP A 251 5.51 27.17 14.81
C ASP A 251 5.14 25.97 13.92
N PHE A 252 3.85 25.81 13.60
CA PHE A 252 3.31 24.76 12.75
C PHE A 252 2.11 25.26 11.95
N ASN A 253 1.80 24.66 10.80
CA ASN A 253 0.64 25.06 10.02
C ASN A 253 -0.67 24.76 10.79
N ILE A 254 -1.28 25.81 11.35
CA ILE A 254 -2.49 25.72 12.20
C ILE A 254 -3.72 25.27 11.40
N ASP A 255 -3.81 25.61 10.10
CA ASP A 255 -4.93 25.20 9.25
C ASP A 255 -5.04 23.67 9.14
N LEU A 256 -3.93 22.94 9.28
CA LEU A 256 -3.92 21.47 9.25
C LEU A 256 -4.46 20.84 10.54
N VAL A 257 -4.46 21.58 11.66
CA VAL A 257 -4.96 21.08 12.94
C VAL A 257 -6.48 20.96 12.94
N ASP A 258 -7.18 21.81 12.17
CA ASP A 258 -8.63 21.76 12.06
C ASP A 258 -9.14 20.43 11.48
N TYR A 259 -8.28 19.68 10.78
CA TYR A 259 -8.59 18.34 10.26
C TYR A 259 -8.50 17.24 11.31
N PHE A 260 -7.85 17.48 12.45
CA PHE A 260 -7.68 16.46 13.50
C PHE A 260 -8.91 16.41 14.39
N ASN A 261 -10.01 15.99 13.79
CA ASN A 261 -11.19 15.51 14.47
C ASN A 261 -11.82 14.40 13.63
N GLU A 262 -12.59 13.55 14.28
CA GLU A 262 -13.16 12.35 13.66
C GLU A 262 -13.97 12.67 12.40
N LYS A 263 -14.87 13.65 12.48
CA LYS A 263 -15.75 14.04 11.38
C LYS A 263 -14.95 14.50 10.15
N GLU A 264 -13.94 15.34 10.34
CA GLU A 264 -13.10 15.81 9.23
C GLU A 264 -12.23 14.69 8.65
N ILE A 265 -11.66 13.81 9.48
CA ILE A 265 -10.88 12.66 9.00
C ILE A 265 -11.74 11.75 8.11
N LEU A 266 -12.95 11.41 8.57
CA LEU A 266 -13.88 10.59 7.79
C LEU A 266 -14.27 11.27 6.47
N ARG A 267 -14.59 12.58 6.52
CA ARG A 267 -14.93 13.37 5.33
C ARG A 267 -13.82 13.35 4.29
N VAL A 268 -12.58 13.69 4.68
CA VAL A 268 -11.48 13.76 3.71
C VAL A 268 -11.11 12.38 3.16
N LEU A 269 -11.22 11.32 3.96
CA LEU A 269 -11.02 9.95 3.47
C LEU A 269 -12.09 9.56 2.43
N TYR A 270 -13.37 9.85 2.72
CA TYR A 270 -14.47 9.61 1.80
C TYR A 270 -14.29 10.34 0.47
N GLU A 271 -14.03 11.66 0.53
CA GLU A 271 -13.85 12.50 -0.67
C GLU A 271 -12.65 12.07 -1.49
N PHE A 272 -11.50 11.87 -0.83
CA PHE A 272 -10.28 11.44 -1.51
C PHE A 272 -10.45 10.07 -2.17
N SER A 273 -11.09 9.12 -1.49
CA SER A 273 -11.35 7.78 -2.03
C SER A 273 -12.29 7.83 -3.22
N LYS A 274 -13.37 8.61 -3.13
CA LYS A 274 -14.30 8.85 -4.24
C LYS A 274 -13.55 9.39 -5.47
N ASP A 275 -12.73 10.43 -5.30
CA ASP A 275 -11.99 11.04 -6.39
C ASP A 275 -10.95 10.10 -7.01
N ILE A 276 -10.30 9.23 -6.20
CA ILE A 276 -9.40 8.18 -6.71
C ILE A 276 -10.16 7.19 -7.58
N ILE A 277 -11.30 6.70 -7.09
CA ILE A 277 -12.08 5.67 -7.78
C ILE A 277 -12.66 6.23 -9.09
N ASP A 278 -13.21 7.45 -9.04
CA ASP A 278 -13.74 8.14 -10.22
C ASP A 278 -12.66 8.37 -11.29
N ASP A 279 -11.45 8.77 -10.89
CA ASP A 279 -10.32 8.95 -11.79
C ASP A 279 -9.83 7.62 -12.41
N GLU A 280 -9.85 6.51 -11.66
CA GLU A 280 -9.52 5.19 -12.21
C GLU A 280 -10.60 4.68 -13.18
N ILE A 281 -11.88 4.88 -12.85
CA ILE A 281 -12.99 4.54 -13.74
C ILE A 281 -12.89 5.35 -15.05
N GLU A 282 -12.67 6.67 -14.98
CA GLU A 282 -12.47 7.53 -16.16
C GLU A 282 -11.32 6.99 -17.03
N TYR A 283 -10.19 6.66 -16.40
CA TYR A 283 -9.03 6.12 -17.10
C TYR A 283 -9.38 4.83 -17.86
N PHE A 284 -10.00 3.86 -17.20
CA PHE A 284 -10.30 2.55 -17.79
C PHE A 284 -11.44 2.58 -18.82
N LYS A 285 -12.39 3.52 -18.71
CA LYS A 285 -13.44 3.72 -19.74
C LYS A 285 -12.86 4.17 -21.08
N VAL A 286 -11.73 4.87 -21.08
CA VAL A 286 -11.07 5.37 -22.30
C VAL A 286 -10.00 4.39 -22.80
N GLN A 287 -9.60 3.39 -22.00
CA GLN A 287 -8.64 2.37 -22.43
C GLN A 287 -9.31 1.34 -23.35
N ASN A 288 -8.99 1.41 -24.65
CA ASN A 288 -9.37 0.37 -25.62
C ASN A 288 -8.23 -0.65 -25.76
N ASN A 289 -8.24 -1.69 -24.93
CA ASN A 289 -7.31 -2.81 -25.06
C ASN A 289 -8.07 -4.13 -25.07
N GLN A 290 -8.06 -4.82 -26.22
CA GLN A 290 -8.77 -6.08 -26.44
C GLN A 290 -8.29 -7.22 -25.53
N PHE A 291 -7.06 -7.15 -25.00
CA PHE A 291 -6.46 -8.19 -24.17
C PHE A 291 -6.50 -7.87 -22.67
N PHE A 292 -7.18 -6.78 -22.30
CA PHE A 292 -7.37 -6.37 -20.92
C PHE A 292 -8.84 -6.28 -20.63
N ASN A 293 -9.32 -7.05 -19.65
CA ASN A 293 -10.70 -6.96 -19.20
C ASN A 293 -10.92 -5.70 -18.35
N SER A 294 -10.92 -4.52 -18.99
CA SER A 294 -11.17 -3.24 -18.32
C SER A 294 -12.59 -3.17 -17.75
N LYS A 295 -13.54 -3.93 -18.33
CA LYS A 295 -14.92 -4.00 -17.86
C LYS A 295 -15.00 -4.59 -16.44
N GLU A 296 -14.33 -5.72 -16.18
CA GLU A 296 -14.27 -6.33 -14.84
C GLU A 296 -13.62 -5.38 -13.81
N VAL A 297 -12.59 -4.64 -14.21
CA VAL A 297 -11.97 -3.63 -13.34
C VAL A 297 -12.92 -2.48 -13.03
N ILE A 298 -13.67 -1.99 -14.03
CA ILE A 298 -14.66 -0.92 -13.84
C ILE A 298 -15.79 -1.40 -12.93
N GLU A 299 -16.32 -2.62 -13.15
CA GLU A 299 -17.36 -3.20 -12.30
C GLU A 299 -16.89 -3.32 -10.85
N ALA A 300 -15.68 -3.84 -10.62
CA ALA A 300 -15.10 -3.90 -9.28
C ALA A 300 -14.89 -2.52 -8.63
N LEU A 301 -14.51 -1.50 -9.40
CA LEU A 301 -14.36 -0.12 -8.91
C LEU A 301 -15.72 0.49 -8.54
N GLU A 302 -16.76 0.29 -9.35
CA GLU A 302 -18.11 0.77 -9.06
C GLU A 302 -18.69 0.08 -7.82
N GLU A 303 -18.49 -1.24 -7.65
CA GLU A 303 -18.89 -1.96 -6.41
C GLU A 303 -18.18 -1.42 -5.16
N ILE A 304 -16.90 -1.04 -5.27
CA ILE A 304 -16.16 -0.43 -4.17
C ILE A 304 -16.67 0.99 -3.91
N LYS A 305 -16.99 1.74 -4.96
CA LYS A 305 -17.54 3.09 -4.86
C LYS A 305 -18.89 3.11 -4.15
N GLU A 306 -19.76 2.15 -4.42
CA GLU A 306 -21.06 2.01 -3.76
C GLU A 306 -20.93 1.78 -2.24
N LYS A 307 -19.83 1.15 -1.79
CA LYS A 307 -19.55 0.93 -0.37
C LYS A 307 -18.94 2.16 0.32
N ASN A 308 -18.41 3.12 -0.44
CA ASN A 308 -17.78 4.30 0.11
C ASN A 308 -18.83 5.28 0.65
N SER A 309 -18.79 5.55 1.96
CA SER A 309 -19.70 6.49 2.61
C SER A 309 -18.95 7.38 3.60
N MET A 310 -19.61 8.45 4.05
CA MET A 310 -19.05 9.35 5.06
C MET A 310 -18.80 8.64 6.40
N ASP A 311 -19.68 7.72 6.80
CA ASP A 311 -19.54 6.98 8.06
C ASP A 311 -18.62 5.76 7.93
N SER A 312 -18.43 5.27 6.70
CA SER A 312 -17.62 4.11 6.39
C SER A 312 -16.79 4.33 5.12
N PRO A 313 -15.75 5.17 5.18
CA PRO A 313 -14.97 5.51 4.01
C PRO A 313 -14.11 4.33 3.55
N VAL A 314 -14.00 4.19 2.23
CA VAL A 314 -13.06 3.25 1.60
C VAL A 314 -11.66 3.84 1.67
N ILE A 315 -10.66 3.02 1.96
CA ILE A 315 -9.26 3.41 2.08
C ILE A 315 -8.43 2.51 1.17
N ARG A 316 -7.47 3.08 0.44
CA ARG A 316 -6.53 2.30 -0.37
C ARG A 316 -5.18 2.17 0.36
N LEU A 317 -4.74 0.95 0.66
CA LEU A 317 -3.57 0.53 1.44
C LEU A 317 -2.56 -0.32 0.62
N GLY A 318 -1.29 -0.29 1.03
CA GLY A 318 -0.21 -1.09 0.41
C GLY A 318 0.11 -0.85 -1.07
N LYS A 319 0.66 -1.89 -1.69
CA LYS A 319 1.02 -1.97 -3.11
C LYS A 319 -0.25 -1.90 -3.97
N GLY A 320 -0.14 -1.29 -5.14
CA GLY A 320 -1.27 -1.15 -6.08
C GLY A 320 -1.97 0.20 -6.04
N LYS A 321 -1.78 1.01 -4.98
CA LYS A 321 -2.29 2.40 -4.89
C LYS A 321 -1.96 3.32 -6.07
N GLY A 322 -0.82 3.06 -6.73
CA GLY A 322 -0.33 3.92 -7.80
C GLY A 322 0.08 5.32 -7.32
N TYR A 323 0.64 6.12 -8.25
CA TYR A 323 1.21 7.42 -7.90
C TYR A 323 0.15 8.47 -7.54
N LYS A 324 -1.04 8.44 -8.15
CA LYS A 324 -2.12 9.40 -7.85
C LYS A 324 -2.69 9.24 -6.42
N SER A 325 -2.70 8.03 -5.87
CA SER A 325 -3.17 7.80 -4.49
C SER A 325 -2.08 8.00 -3.42
N ASN A 326 -0.81 8.10 -3.82
CA ASN A 326 0.34 8.30 -2.93
C ASN A 326 0.84 9.76 -2.92
N THR A 327 0.32 10.61 -3.80
CA THR A 327 0.83 11.97 -4.00
C THR A 327 -0.32 12.94 -4.23
N LEU A 328 -0.01 14.23 -4.26
CA LEU A 328 -0.97 15.31 -4.53
C LEU A 328 -1.26 15.49 -6.04
N ALA A 329 -0.78 14.57 -6.87
CA ALA A 329 -0.98 14.60 -8.31
C ALA A 329 -2.46 14.55 -8.73
N LEU A 330 -3.28 13.82 -7.97
CA LEU A 330 -4.73 13.78 -8.21
C LEU A 330 -5.35 15.17 -8.02
N ALA A 331 -4.90 15.95 -7.02
CA ALA A 331 -5.40 17.30 -6.79
C ALA A 331 -5.07 18.22 -7.97
N ILE A 332 -3.85 18.10 -8.53
CA ILE A 332 -3.46 18.83 -9.75
C ILE A 332 -4.39 18.47 -10.91
N LYS A 333 -4.65 17.19 -11.14
CA LYS A 333 -5.53 16.74 -12.23
C LYS A 333 -6.97 17.25 -12.05
N LYS A 334 -7.50 17.20 -10.83
CA LYS A 334 -8.85 17.67 -10.49
C LYS A 334 -9.00 19.18 -10.67
N LEU A 335 -8.00 19.96 -10.24
CA LEU A 335 -8.04 21.41 -10.31
C LEU A 335 -7.72 21.97 -11.71
N ASP A 336 -6.80 21.34 -12.44
CA ASP A 336 -6.37 21.79 -13.77
C ASP A 336 -5.78 20.61 -14.58
N LYS A 337 -6.66 19.89 -15.29
CA LYS A 337 -6.31 18.72 -16.11
C LYS A 337 -5.29 19.04 -17.21
N ASN A 338 -5.34 20.26 -17.78
CA ASN A 338 -4.41 20.70 -18.81
C ASN A 338 -3.01 20.91 -18.24
N TYR A 339 -2.91 21.59 -17.10
CA TYR A 339 -1.66 21.76 -16.39
C TYR A 339 -1.08 20.41 -15.92
N TYR A 340 -1.93 19.50 -15.42
CA TYR A 340 -1.53 18.14 -15.09
C TYR A 340 -0.85 17.45 -16.27
N ASN A 341 -1.53 17.38 -17.41
CA ASN A 341 -1.02 16.70 -18.60
C ASN A 341 0.30 17.29 -19.12
N LYS A 342 0.48 18.62 -18.98
CA LYS A 342 1.67 19.33 -19.41
C LYS A 342 2.85 19.18 -18.44
N GLU A 343 2.61 19.34 -17.13
CA GLU A 343 3.68 19.53 -16.14
C GLU A 343 3.94 18.32 -15.25
N ILE A 344 3.01 17.37 -15.11
CA ILE A 344 3.18 16.27 -14.12
C ILE A 344 4.44 15.45 -14.38
N LYS A 345 4.83 15.25 -15.65
CA LYS A 345 6.06 14.55 -16.01
C LYS A 345 7.32 15.35 -15.67
N ASN A 346 7.25 16.69 -15.65
CA ASN A 346 8.36 17.54 -15.22
C ASN A 346 8.52 17.52 -13.69
N ILE A 347 7.41 17.36 -12.96
CA ILE A 347 7.36 17.27 -11.50
C ILE A 347 7.81 15.88 -11.05
N ALA A 348 7.18 14.83 -11.56
CA ALA A 348 7.44 13.43 -11.21
C ALA A 348 8.76 12.90 -11.79
N ARG A 349 9.31 13.56 -12.81
CA ARG A 349 10.53 13.17 -13.54
C ARG A 349 10.63 11.68 -13.86
N PRO A 350 9.59 11.07 -14.47
CA PRO A 350 9.64 9.66 -14.80
C PRO A 350 10.64 9.42 -15.94
N TYR A 351 11.01 8.15 -16.15
CA TYR A 351 11.79 7.76 -17.31
C TYR A 351 11.12 8.24 -18.61
N LYS A 352 11.91 8.76 -19.56
CA LYS A 352 11.40 9.31 -20.81
C LYS A 352 10.93 8.19 -21.75
N TYR A 353 9.72 8.30 -22.26
CA TYR A 353 9.16 7.35 -23.22
C TYR A 353 8.69 8.07 -24.48
N ARG A 354 8.75 7.37 -25.62
CA ARG A 354 8.33 7.90 -26.93
C ARG A 354 6.81 7.98 -27.11
N GLN A 355 6.05 7.14 -26.40
CA GLN A 355 4.59 7.07 -26.54
C GLN A 355 3.91 8.16 -25.71
N GLN A 356 2.81 8.71 -26.24
CA GLN A 356 1.91 9.57 -25.46
C GLN A 356 1.04 8.69 -24.56
N TYR A 357 0.94 9.07 -23.29
CA TYR A 357 0.10 8.42 -22.29
C TYR A 357 -0.17 9.40 -21.14
N GLU A 358 -1.32 9.23 -20.49
CA GLU A 358 -1.61 9.87 -19.21
C GLU A 358 -0.73 9.25 -18.12
N PHE A 359 0.07 10.09 -17.44
CA PHE A 359 0.82 9.65 -16.28
C PHE A 359 -0.13 9.39 -15.10
N PRO A 360 0.10 8.38 -14.24
CA PRO A 360 1.15 7.38 -14.26
C PRO A 360 0.87 6.27 -15.28
N LYS A 361 1.95 5.79 -15.90
CA LYS A 361 1.93 4.80 -16.98
C LYS A 361 1.36 3.43 -16.59
N THR A 362 1.68 2.99 -15.38
CA THR A 362 1.47 1.60 -14.96
C THR A 362 0.38 1.47 -13.91
N ARG A 363 -0.32 0.34 -13.93
CA ARG A 363 -1.24 -0.10 -12.88
C ARG A 363 -0.96 -1.54 -12.51
N ASN A 364 -0.94 -1.82 -11.22
CA ASN A 364 -0.63 -3.16 -10.70
C ASN A 364 -1.93 -3.86 -10.31
N PHE A 365 -1.99 -5.13 -10.64
CA PHE A 365 -3.10 -6.03 -10.37
C PHE A 365 -2.54 -7.35 -9.82
N VAL A 366 -3.43 -8.21 -9.36
CA VAL A 366 -3.16 -9.64 -9.18
C VAL A 366 -4.05 -10.47 -10.09
N GLY A 367 -3.59 -11.68 -10.42
CA GLY A 367 -4.30 -12.54 -11.37
C GLY A 367 -3.91 -12.25 -12.82
N SER A 368 -4.60 -12.88 -13.76
CA SER A 368 -4.30 -12.79 -15.19
C SER A 368 -4.85 -11.52 -15.82
N SER A 369 -4.41 -11.19 -17.04
CA SER A 369 -4.96 -10.06 -17.81
C SER A 369 -6.44 -10.23 -18.19
N LEU A 370 -6.93 -11.47 -18.19
CA LEU A 370 -8.33 -11.83 -18.48
C LEU A 370 -9.24 -11.72 -17.26
N ALA A 371 -8.66 -11.84 -16.06
CA ALA A 371 -9.37 -11.69 -14.78
C ALA A 371 -8.53 -10.87 -13.78
N PRO A 372 -8.25 -9.58 -14.10
CA PRO A 372 -7.39 -8.73 -13.31
C PRO A 372 -8.11 -8.29 -12.02
N LYS A 373 -7.46 -8.48 -10.87
CA LYS A 373 -8.00 -8.07 -9.58
C LYS A 373 -7.26 -6.86 -9.03
N LEU A 374 -8.05 -5.90 -8.55
CA LEU A 374 -7.56 -4.70 -7.86
C LEU A 374 -6.83 -5.07 -6.57
N LEU A 375 -5.98 -4.15 -6.11
CA LEU A 375 -5.22 -4.28 -4.88
C LEU A 375 -5.44 -3.10 -3.95
N GLY A 376 -5.41 -3.41 -2.65
CA GLY A 376 -5.26 -2.43 -1.59
C GLY A 376 -6.54 -1.81 -1.04
N PHE A 377 -7.73 -2.14 -1.52
CA PHE A 377 -8.95 -1.50 -1.02
C PHE A 377 -9.41 -2.13 0.29
N THR A 378 -9.68 -1.28 1.28
CA THR A 378 -10.33 -1.60 2.55
C THR A 378 -11.52 -0.68 2.77
N ILE A 379 -12.38 -1.06 3.69
CA ILE A 379 -13.42 -0.17 4.23
C ILE A 379 -13.21 0.00 5.72
N LEU A 380 -13.34 1.24 6.19
CA LEU A 380 -13.27 1.58 7.60
C LEU A 380 -14.65 1.42 8.22
N GLU A 381 -14.80 0.50 9.17
CA GLU A 381 -16.06 0.24 9.87
C GLU A 381 -15.95 0.72 11.31
N LYS A 382 -17.01 1.36 11.81
CA LYS A 382 -17.15 1.68 13.23
C LYS A 382 -17.35 0.38 14.02
N VAL A 383 -16.69 0.28 15.18
CA VAL A 383 -16.85 -0.83 16.11
C VAL A 383 -17.60 -0.32 17.33
N ASP A 384 -18.66 -1.04 17.70
CA ASP A 384 -19.45 -0.77 18.91
C ASP A 384 -18.67 -1.12 20.20
#